data_AF-A0A3M1IDD4-F1
#
_entry.id   AF-A0A3M1IDD4-F1
#
_cell.length_a   1.000
_cell.length_b   1.000
_cell.length_c   1.000
_cell.angle_alpha   90.00
_cell.angle_beta   90.00
_cell.angle_gamma   90.00
#
_symmetry.space_group_name_H-M   'P 1'
#
loop_
_entity.id
_entity.type
_entity.pdbx_description
1 polymer ?
#
loop_
_entity_poly.entity_id
_entity_poly.type
_entity_poly.pdbx_seq_one_letter_code
_entity_poly.pdbx_strand_id
1 'polypeptide(L)'
;MKRKDYCANCEHCVVVREYEQDSKKYVLRVRCTKKRWAKRSGEEKRYKYFTVSRRVMTDCPDYSPMGPEDPFIKNLRRELPVKDQIYTAGENEYLGVG
;
A
#
# COMPACT_ATOMS: atom_id res chain seq x y z
N MET A 1 -25.69 8.11 -1.88
CA MET A 1 -24.83 7.10 -1.19
C MET A 1 -23.39 7.40 -1.59
N LYS A 2 -22.47 7.61 -0.64
CA LYS A 2 -21.06 7.91 -0.98
C LYS A 2 -20.36 6.65 -1.49
N ARG A 3 -19.56 6.75 -2.55
CA ARG A 3 -18.83 5.60 -3.10
C ARG A 3 -17.70 5.22 -2.16
N LYS A 4 -17.50 3.93 -1.94
CA LYS A 4 -16.36 3.39 -1.20
C LYS A 4 -15.20 3.24 -2.16
N ASP A 5 -14.11 3.97 -1.92
CA ASP A 5 -12.90 3.90 -2.72
C ASP A 5 -11.85 3.08 -1.95
N TYR A 6 -11.57 1.87 -2.44
CA TYR A 6 -10.62 0.96 -1.80
C TYR A 6 -9.19 1.33 -2.19
N CYS A 7 -8.44 1.90 -1.25
CA CYS A 7 -7.08 2.37 -1.51
C CYS A 7 -6.16 1.26 -2.04
N ALA A 8 -6.31 0.01 -1.58
CA ALA A 8 -5.51 -1.09 -2.09
C ALA A 8 -5.74 -1.39 -3.59
N ASN A 9 -6.90 -1.01 -4.13
CA ASN A 9 -7.27 -1.19 -5.53
C ASN A 9 -7.05 0.07 -6.38
N CYS A 10 -6.40 1.12 -5.86
CA CYS A 10 -6.16 2.36 -6.59
C CYS A 10 -4.78 2.37 -7.23
N GLU A 11 -4.66 2.73 -8.52
CA GLU A 11 -3.39 2.76 -9.25
C GLU A 11 -2.38 3.77 -8.66
N HIS A 12 -2.88 4.76 -7.92
CA HIS A 12 -2.04 5.76 -7.26
C HIS A 12 -1.57 5.36 -5.86
N CYS A 13 -2.07 4.25 -5.31
CA CYS A 13 -1.72 3.76 -3.99
C CYS A 13 -0.70 2.62 -4.10
N VAL A 14 0.58 2.99 -4.14
CA VAL A 14 1.67 2.09 -4.53
C VAL A 14 2.44 1.55 -3.32
N VAL A 15 2.86 0.28 -3.41
CA VAL A 15 3.75 -0.34 -2.44
C VAL A 15 5.17 0.22 -2.61
N VAL A 16 5.83 0.55 -1.50
CA VAL A 16 7.20 1.05 -1.46
C VAL A 16 7.99 0.35 -0.37
N ARG A 17 9.32 0.29 -0.57
CA ARG A 17 10.26 -0.21 0.43
C ARG A 17 10.61 0.93 1.39
N GLU A 18 10.52 0.66 2.68
CA GLU A 18 11.04 1.53 3.74
C GLU A 18 12.22 0.81 4.38
N TYR A 19 13.44 1.29 4.10
CA TYR A 19 14.67 0.69 4.56
C TYR A 19 14.97 1.05 6.02
N GLU A 20 15.51 0.09 6.75
CA GLU A 20 16.14 0.33 8.05
C GLU A 20 17.49 1.04 7.86
N GLN A 21 18.07 1.55 8.95
CA GLN A 21 19.30 2.37 8.93
C GLN A 21 20.49 1.71 8.20
N ASP A 22 20.60 0.38 8.22
CA ASP A 22 21.69 -0.38 7.58
C ASP A 22 21.42 -0.73 6.10
N SER A 23 20.34 -0.23 5.49
CA SER A 23 19.97 -0.37 4.07
C SER A 23 19.80 -1.80 3.50
N LYS A 24 20.16 -2.84 4.27
CA LYS A 24 20.03 -4.25 3.89
C LYS A 24 18.68 -4.84 4.26
N LYS A 25 17.92 -4.21 5.15
CA LYS A 25 16.60 -4.65 5.58
C LYS A 25 15.56 -3.61 5.25
N TYR A 26 14.38 -4.05 4.83
CA TYR A 26 13.26 -3.17 4.57
C TYR A 26 11.94 -3.81 4.96
N VAL A 27 10.95 -2.95 5.19
CA VAL A 27 9.55 -3.34 5.32
C VAL A 27 8.76 -2.78 4.14
N LEU A 28 7.65 -3.45 3.80
CA LEU A 28 6.73 -2.93 2.79
C LEU A 28 5.76 -1.91 3.42
N ARG A 29 5.64 -0.78 2.74
CA ARG A 29 4.69 0.29 3.04
C ARG A 29 3.88 0.60 1.81
N VAL A 30 2.81 1.35 1.98
CA VAL A 30 2.06 1.91 0.86
C VAL A 30 2.02 3.42 1.01
N ARG A 31 2.12 4.14 -0.11
CA ARG A 31 1.94 5.59 -0.21
C ARG A 31 0.95 5.94 -1.33
N CYS A 32 0.34 7.12 -1.25
CA CYS A 32 -0.49 7.64 -2.34
C CYS A 32 0.31 8.67 -3.14
N THR A 33 0.55 8.42 -4.43
CA THR A 33 1.31 9.31 -5.32
C THR A 33 0.60 10.65 -5.57
N LYS A 34 -0.72 10.70 -5.38
CA LYS A 34 -1.54 11.92 -5.40
C LYS A 34 -1.61 12.63 -4.04
N LYS A 35 -0.82 12.19 -3.06
CA LYS A 35 -0.68 12.80 -1.72
C LYS A 35 -1.98 12.92 -0.92
N ARG A 36 -2.99 12.08 -1.20
CA ARG A 36 -4.29 12.07 -0.48
C ARG A 36 -4.21 11.66 0.99
N TRP A 37 -3.03 11.24 1.47
CA TRP A 37 -2.83 10.76 2.84
C TRP A 37 -1.98 11.71 3.70
N ALA A 38 -1.65 12.92 3.24
CA ALA A 38 -0.76 13.83 3.94
C ALA A 38 -1.07 13.95 5.45
N LYS A 39 -0.02 13.94 6.28
CA LYS A 39 -0.13 14.24 7.72
C LYS A 39 -0.52 15.72 7.88
N ARG A 40 -0.96 16.10 9.09
CA ARG A 40 -1.20 17.51 9.44
C ARG A 40 0.04 18.40 9.23
N SER A 41 1.24 17.83 9.36
CA SER A 41 2.51 18.49 9.07
C SER A 41 2.83 18.67 7.58
N GLY A 42 2.00 18.16 6.67
CA GLY A 42 2.24 18.18 5.23
C GLY A 42 3.13 17.02 4.72
N GLU A 43 3.77 16.27 5.61
CA GLU A 43 4.55 15.08 5.25
C GLU A 43 3.69 13.99 4.61
N GLU A 44 4.28 13.25 3.67
CA GLU A 44 3.66 12.05 3.11
C GLU A 44 3.42 11.01 4.21
N LYS A 45 2.18 10.55 4.35
CA LYS A 45 1.87 9.43 5.23
C LYS A 45 2.02 8.12 4.47
N ARG A 46 2.73 7.18 5.09
CA ARG A 46 2.88 5.80 4.64
C ARG A 46 2.15 4.87 5.60
N TYR A 47 1.42 3.91 5.06
CA TYR A 47 0.71 2.90 5.86
C TYR A 47 1.38 1.54 5.74
N LYS A 48 1.20 0.70 6.76
CA LYS A 48 1.55 -0.72 6.69
C LYS A 48 0.71 -1.40 5.60
N TYR A 49 1.29 -2.38 4.91
CA TYR A 49 0.62 -2.98 3.75
C TYR A 49 -0.72 -3.63 4.12
N PHE A 50 -0.76 -4.40 5.21
CA PHE A 50 -2.00 -5.02 5.71
C PHE A 50 -3.07 -4.01 6.16
N THR A 51 -2.68 -2.79 6.55
CA THR A 51 -3.63 -1.73 6.89
C THR A 51 -4.37 -1.24 5.65
N VAL A 52 -3.69 -1.12 4.52
CA VAL A 52 -4.29 -0.58 3.28
C VAL A 52 -5.37 -1.50 2.70
N SER A 53 -5.25 -2.82 2.88
CA SER A 53 -6.30 -3.79 2.48
C SER A 53 -7.68 -3.54 3.11
N ARG A 54 -7.70 -2.87 4.27
CA ARG A 54 -8.92 -2.54 5.02
C ARG A 54 -9.31 -1.06 4.88
N ARG A 55 -8.44 -0.23 4.29
CA ARG A 55 -8.64 1.21 4.21
C ARG A 55 -9.59 1.56 3.06
N VAL A 56 -10.64 2.28 3.41
CA VAL A 56 -11.64 2.81 2.47
C VAL A 56 -11.70 4.32 2.65
N MET A 57 -11.65 5.05 1.54
CA MET A 57 -11.98 6.47 1.50
C MET A 57 -13.37 6.66 0.91
N THR A 58 -13.97 7.81 1.17
CA THR A 58 -15.20 8.22 0.50
C THR A 58 -14.88 9.34 -0.47
N ASP A 59 -15.32 9.20 -1.71
CA ASP A 59 -15.27 10.23 -2.75
C ASP A 59 -13.86 10.83 -2.96
N CYS A 60 -12.85 9.96 -3.02
CA CYS A 60 -11.48 10.34 -3.37
C CYS A 60 -11.45 10.79 -4.85
N PRO A 61 -11.09 12.05 -5.14
CA PRO A 61 -11.20 12.60 -6.49
C PRO A 61 -10.19 12.02 -7.48
N ASP A 62 -9.08 11.45 -7.00
CA ASP A 62 -8.11 10.72 -7.84
C ASP A 62 -8.28 9.20 -7.73
N TYR A 63 -9.44 8.69 -7.29
CA TYR A 63 -9.61 7.24 -7.26
C TYR A 63 -9.66 6.69 -8.68
N SER A 64 -8.70 5.83 -9.02
CA SER A 64 -8.59 5.15 -10.30
C SER A 64 -8.38 3.66 -10.04
N PRO A 65 -9.41 2.81 -10.21
CA PRO A 65 -9.33 1.40 -9.87
C PRO A 65 -8.45 0.64 -10.85
N MET A 66 -7.57 -0.24 -10.35
CA MET A 66 -6.75 -1.12 -11.19
C MET A 66 -7.53 -2.32 -11.75
N GLY A 67 -8.73 -2.57 -11.25
CA GLY A 67 -9.59 -3.67 -11.67
C GLY A 67 -10.80 -3.84 -10.74
N PRO A 68 -11.53 -4.96 -10.86
CA PRO A 68 -12.62 -5.30 -9.96
C PRO A 68 -12.17 -5.39 -8.50
N GLU A 69 -12.93 -4.79 -7.58
CA GLU A 69 -12.62 -4.78 -6.14
C GLU A 69 -12.71 -6.17 -5.53
N ASP A 70 -13.74 -6.93 -5.90
CA ASP A 70 -13.89 -8.33 -5.55
C ASP A 70 -13.47 -9.22 -6.74
N PRO A 71 -12.75 -10.32 -6.49
CA PRO A 71 -12.37 -10.87 -5.18
C PRO A 71 -11.07 -10.28 -4.59
N PHE A 72 -10.45 -9.30 -5.26
CA PHE A 72 -9.11 -8.80 -4.97
C PHE A 72 -8.92 -8.34 -3.51
N ILE A 73 -9.79 -7.45 -3.02
CA ILE A 73 -9.74 -6.93 -1.65
C ILE A 73 -9.94 -8.05 -0.62
N LYS A 74 -10.81 -9.02 -0.91
CA LYS A 74 -11.07 -10.17 -0.04
C LYS A 74 -9.82 -11.07 0.07
N ASN A 75 -9.16 -11.36 -1.05
CA ASN A 75 -7.93 -12.15 -1.06
C ASN A 75 -6.79 -11.44 -0.34
N LEU A 76 -6.58 -10.14 -0.59
CA LEU A 76 -5.56 -9.35 0.11
C LEU A 76 -5.72 -9.39 1.64
N ARG A 77 -6.95 -9.28 2.15
CA ARG A 77 -7.20 -9.32 3.60
C ARG A 77 -6.90 -10.68 4.22
N ARG A 78 -7.00 -11.77 3.44
CA ARG A 78 -6.73 -13.14 3.86
C ARG A 78 -5.24 -13.47 3.80
N GLU A 79 -4.56 -13.01 2.75
CA GLU A 79 -3.19 -13.42 2.42
C GLU A 79 -2.13 -12.51 3.05
N LEU A 80 -2.43 -11.22 3.27
CA LEU A 80 -1.46 -10.31 3.87
C LEU A 80 -1.20 -10.64 5.34
N PRO A 81 0.07 -10.63 5.77
CA PRO A 81 0.43 -10.85 7.17
C PRO A 81 -0.15 -9.74 8.06
N VAL A 82 -0.58 -10.10 9.28
CA VAL A 82 -1.12 -9.13 10.26
C VAL A 82 -0.06 -8.25 10.92
N LYS A 83 1.21 -8.47 10.60
CA LYS A 83 2.37 -7.72 11.10
C LYS A 83 3.31 -7.40 9.94
N ASP A 84 4.20 -6.45 10.16
CA ASP A 84 5.24 -6.15 9.19
C ASP A 84 6.17 -7.35 9.02
N GLN A 85 6.44 -7.70 7.76
CA GLN A 85 7.49 -8.63 7.40
C GLN A 85 8.76 -7.82 7.12
N ILE A 86 9.88 -8.28 7.67
CA ILE A 86 11.21 -7.74 7.39
C ILE A 86 11.79 -8.55 6.24
N TYR A 87 12.21 -7.86 5.19
CA TYR A 87 12.83 -8.44 4.02
C TYR A 87 14.29 -8.02 3.96
N THR A 88 15.16 -8.89 3.44
CA THR A 88 16.56 -8.56 3.16
C THR A 88 16.71 -8.15 1.69
N ALA A 89 17.40 -7.04 1.43
CA ALA A 89 17.80 -6.65 0.08
C ALA A 89 18.84 -7.66 -0.45
N GLY A 90 18.70 -8.09 -1.70
CA GLY A 90 19.56 -9.10 -2.34
C GLY A 90 19.07 -10.56 -2.24
N GLU A 91 18.29 -10.94 -1.21
CA GLU A 91 17.72 -12.31 -1.14
C GLU A 91 16.50 -12.51 -2.06
N ASN A 92 15.83 -11.41 -2.43
CA ASN A 92 14.58 -11.42 -3.21
C ASN A 92 14.72 -10.83 -4.62
N GLU A 93 15.95 -10.56 -5.08
CA GLU A 93 16.22 -9.98 -6.40
C GLU A 93 15.96 -10.98 -7.55
N TYR A 94 15.74 -12.26 -7.23
CA TYR A 94 15.39 -13.33 -8.18
C TYR A 94 13.90 -13.40 -8.57
N LEU A 95 13.04 -12.50 -8.07
CA LEU A 95 11.61 -12.43 -8.45
C LEU A 95 11.25 -11.23 -9.35
N GLY A 96 12.23 -10.65 -10.03
CA GLY A 96 12.04 -9.98 -11.33
C GLY A 96 10.94 -8.93 -11.43
N VAL A 97 11.14 -7.75 -10.84
CA VAL A 97 10.46 -6.53 -11.29
C VAL A 97 11.50 -5.43 -11.42
N GLY A 98 12.16 -5.42 -12.59
CA GLY A 98 12.87 -4.27 -13.13
C GLY A 98 11.92 -3.36 -13.89
#